data_AF-A0AA37NNW7-F1
#
_entry.id   AF-A0AA37NNW7-F1
#
_cell.length_a   1.000
_cell.length_b   1.000
_cell.length_c   1.000
_cell.angle_alpha   90.00
_cell.angle_beta   90.00
_cell.angle_gamma   90.00
#
_symmetry.space_group_name_H-M   'P 1'
#
loop_
_entity.id
_entity.type
_entity.pdbx_description
1 polymer ?
#
loop_
_entity_poly.entity_id
_entity_poly.type
_entity_poly.pdbx_seq_one_letter_code
_entity_poly.pdbx_strand_id
1 'polypeptide(L)'
;MFNLREIKDMQEFNLSEGGHEWEKTNLVTIEGKRPYDIYKCKRCGITGKSYRLGTIEIPERSIPKMGTCQKLQRYDSIKITRCNACGQEFIGLIPGSVHQTVPPPNGEDNKRGEWVMGKTEPVLVLFGEFQYLKE
;
A
#
# COMPACT_ATOMS: atom_id res chain seq x y z
N MET A 1 15.91 -31.51 11.77
CA MET A 1 16.72 -30.29 11.56
C MET A 1 16.11 -29.53 10.39
N PHE A 2 15.11 -28.69 10.65
CA PHE A 2 14.42 -27.94 9.60
C PHE A 2 15.08 -26.57 9.45
N ASN A 3 15.55 -26.30 8.23
CA ASN A 3 16.32 -25.11 7.89
C ASN A 3 15.37 -23.91 7.81
N LEU A 4 15.19 -23.18 8.91
CA LEU A 4 14.42 -21.94 9.04
C LEU A 4 15.18 -20.73 8.43
N ARG A 5 15.63 -20.85 7.18
CA ARG A 5 16.27 -19.72 6.48
C ARG A 5 15.37 -19.24 5.35
N GLU A 6 15.05 -17.95 5.45
CA GLU A 6 14.31 -17.10 4.51
C GLU A 6 12.79 -16.96 4.72
N ILE A 7 12.36 -16.60 5.94
CA ILE A 7 11.37 -15.52 6.02
C ILE A 7 12.16 -14.28 5.60
N LYS A 8 12.20 -13.98 4.30
CA LYS A 8 12.58 -12.64 3.86
C LYS A 8 11.46 -11.77 4.39
N ASP A 9 11.74 -10.92 5.37
CA ASP A 9 10.74 -9.98 5.87
C ASP A 9 10.25 -9.15 4.67
N MET A 10 8.98 -9.33 4.31
CA MET A 10 8.31 -8.65 3.21
C MET A 10 7.28 -7.71 3.83
N GLN A 11 7.27 -6.46 3.40
CA GLN A 11 6.25 -5.50 3.81
C GLN A 11 5.31 -5.23 2.64
N GLU A 12 4.01 -5.22 2.93
CA GLU A 12 2.95 -4.91 1.96
C GLU A 12 2.77 -3.39 1.88
N PHE A 13 2.63 -2.89 0.65
CA PHE A 13 2.39 -1.49 0.31
C PHE A 13 1.23 -1.40 -0.67
N ASN A 14 0.57 -0.24 -0.77
CA ASN A 14 -0.38 -0.01 -1.85
C ASN A 14 0.38 0.10 -3.17
N LEU A 15 -0.09 -0.58 -4.22
CA LEU A 15 0.51 -0.44 -5.56
C LEU A 15 0.41 1.01 -6.06
N SER A 16 -0.57 1.76 -5.58
CA SER A 16 -0.76 3.18 -5.88
C SER A 16 0.01 4.10 -4.93
N GLU A 17 0.70 3.56 -3.93
CA GLU A 17 1.45 4.32 -2.92
C GLU A 17 2.63 5.09 -3.51
N GLY A 18 2.75 6.36 -3.08
CA GLY A 18 4.05 6.98 -2.89
C GLY A 18 4.89 7.25 -4.14
N GLY A 19 4.30 7.76 -5.22
CA GLY A 19 5.06 8.36 -6.33
C GLY A 19 5.94 7.41 -7.15
N HIS A 20 5.87 6.10 -6.89
CA HIS A 20 6.54 5.09 -7.70
C HIS A 20 5.71 4.78 -8.95
N GLU A 21 6.40 4.67 -10.08
CA GLU A 21 5.78 4.36 -11.37
C GLU A 21 6.00 2.89 -11.68
N TRP A 22 5.09 2.07 -11.19
CA TRP A 22 5.15 0.62 -11.32
C TRP A 22 4.77 0.15 -12.72
N GLU A 23 5.64 -0.66 -13.33
CA GLU A 23 5.35 -1.42 -14.53
C GLU A 23 5.25 -2.91 -14.20
N LYS A 24 4.18 -3.56 -14.65
CA LYS A 24 4.06 -5.02 -14.57
C LYS A 24 5.02 -5.64 -15.57
N THR A 25 6.01 -6.39 -15.08
CA THR A 25 7.08 -6.93 -15.92
C THR A 25 6.82 -8.35 -16.38
N ASN A 26 6.03 -9.18 -15.67
CA ASN A 26 5.53 -10.49 -16.12
C ASN A 26 4.52 -11.12 -15.13
N LEU A 27 3.69 -12.04 -15.64
CA LEU A 27 2.94 -13.03 -14.85
C LEU A 27 3.87 -14.21 -14.55
N VAL A 28 4.13 -14.50 -13.27
CA VAL A 28 4.91 -15.67 -12.87
C VAL A 28 3.97 -16.72 -12.29
N THR A 29 3.70 -17.77 -13.07
CA THR A 29 3.00 -18.97 -12.61
C THR A 29 4.04 -20.03 -12.31
N ILE A 30 4.35 -20.25 -11.04
CA ILE A 30 5.23 -21.35 -10.61
C ILE A 30 4.32 -22.47 -10.10
N GLU A 31 4.46 -23.66 -10.68
CA GLU A 31 3.74 -24.87 -10.26
C GLU A 31 3.99 -25.14 -8.76
N GLY A 32 2.91 -25.35 -8.00
CA GLY A 32 2.97 -25.56 -6.54
C GLY A 32 3.15 -24.30 -5.68
N LYS A 33 3.20 -23.09 -6.26
CA LYS A 33 3.21 -21.81 -5.51
C LYS A 33 2.05 -20.92 -5.91
N ARG A 34 1.68 -19.99 -5.01
CA ARG A 34 0.67 -18.97 -5.30
C ARG A 34 1.14 -18.11 -6.48
N PRO A 35 0.32 -17.91 -7.53
CA PRO A 35 0.68 -17.05 -8.64
C PRO A 35 0.85 -15.61 -8.17
N TYR A 36 1.79 -14.90 -8.79
CA TYR A 36 2.02 -13.48 -8.50
C TYR A 36 2.48 -12.72 -9.75
N ASP A 37 2.23 -11.42 -9.72
CA ASP A 37 2.76 -10.48 -10.69
C ASP A 37 4.04 -9.85 -10.15
N ILE A 38 5.04 -9.66 -11.02
CA ILE A 38 6.21 -8.86 -10.69
C ILE A 38 5.97 -7.44 -11.19
N TYR A 39 6.18 -6.47 -10.30
CA TYR A 39 6.21 -5.06 -10.63
C TYR A 39 7.61 -4.51 -10.44
N LYS A 40 8.01 -3.60 -11.33
CA LYS A 40 9.26 -2.84 -11.22
C LYS A 40 8.94 -1.36 -11.26
N CYS A 41 9.55 -0.56 -10.40
CA CYS A 41 9.43 0.89 -10.53
C CYS A 41 10.36 1.37 -11.66
N LYS A 42 9.80 2.01 -12.69
CA LYS A 42 10.56 2.57 -13.83
C LYS A 42 11.65 3.56 -13.41
N ARG A 43 11.49 4.19 -12.25
CA ARG A 43 12.32 5.30 -11.78
C ARG A 43 13.46 4.83 -10.89
N CYS A 44 13.14 4.11 -9.80
CA CYS A 44 14.14 3.68 -8.82
C CYS A 44 14.62 2.23 -9.03
N GLY A 45 13.94 1.48 -9.91
CA GLY A 45 14.28 0.09 -10.25
C GLY A 45 13.97 -0.94 -9.16
N ILE A 46 13.29 -0.56 -8.06
CA ILE A 46 12.83 -1.51 -7.04
C ILE A 46 11.85 -2.49 -7.68
N THR A 47 11.89 -3.73 -7.21
CA THR A 47 10.95 -4.77 -7.63
C THR A 47 10.16 -5.26 -6.43
N GLY A 48 8.89 -5.58 -6.67
CA GLY A 48 8.01 -6.17 -5.68
C GLY A 48 7.07 -7.19 -6.32
N LYS A 49 6.45 -8.00 -5.48
CA LYS A 49 5.54 -9.07 -5.89
C LYS A 49 4.13 -8.69 -5.49
N SER A 50 3.17 -8.82 -6.41
CA SER A 50 1.76 -8.61 -6.12
C SER A 50 1.02 -9.94 -6.18
N TYR A 51 0.43 -10.33 -5.05
CA TYR A 51 -0.38 -11.54 -4.94
C TYR A 51 -1.89 -11.25 -4.94
N ARG A 52 -2.27 -9.97 -4.84
CA ARG A 52 -3.64 -9.46 -4.76
C ARG A 52 -3.71 -8.12 -5.47
N LEU A 53 -4.88 -7.83 -6.04
CA LEU A 53 -5.11 -6.56 -6.73
C LEU A 53 -4.92 -5.38 -5.77
N GLY A 54 -4.08 -4.42 -6.16
CA GLY A 54 -3.89 -3.17 -5.43
C GLY A 54 -2.78 -3.19 -4.37
N THR A 55 -2.12 -4.31 -4.10
CA THR A 55 -0.98 -4.37 -3.16
C THR A 55 0.29 -4.90 -3.82
N ILE A 56 1.44 -4.50 -3.25
CA ILE A 56 2.77 -4.97 -3.63
C ILE A 56 3.58 -5.29 -2.38
N GLU A 57 4.14 -6.49 -2.32
CA GLU A 57 5.07 -6.92 -1.29
C GLU A 57 6.50 -6.59 -1.72
N ILE A 58 7.20 -5.81 -0.89
CA ILE A 58 8.59 -5.41 -1.11
C ILE A 58 9.47 -5.99 0.00
N PRO A 59 10.65 -6.57 -0.33
CA PRO A 59 11.58 -7.03 0.70
C PRO A 59 12.03 -5.88 1.60
N GLU A 60 12.11 -6.11 2.92
CA GLU A 60 12.47 -5.07 3.89
C GLU A 60 13.77 -4.35 3.57
N ARG A 61 14.78 -5.10 3.10
CA ARG A 61 16.06 -4.56 2.63
C ARG A 61 15.94 -3.49 1.53
N SER A 62 14.82 -3.45 0.80
CA SER A 62 14.54 -2.52 -0.28
C SER A 62 13.66 -1.34 0.16
N ILE A 63 13.10 -1.36 1.37
CA ILE A 63 12.29 -0.27 1.94
C ILE A 63 13.07 1.04 2.05
N PRO A 64 14.35 1.07 2.50
CA PRO A 64 15.10 2.33 2.52
C PRO A 64 15.19 2.99 1.14
N LYS A 65 15.23 2.18 0.06
CA LYS A 65 15.25 2.65 -1.33
C LYS A 65 13.86 3.14 -1.79
N MET A 66 12.78 2.67 -1.17
CA MET A 66 11.43 3.17 -1.43
C MET A 66 11.31 4.65 -1.07
N GLY A 67 12.10 5.16 -0.12
CA GLY A 67 12.11 6.57 0.27
C GLY A 67 12.97 7.49 -0.60
N THR A 68 13.74 6.96 -1.56
CA THR A 68 14.72 7.74 -2.35
C THR A 68 14.39 7.83 -3.84
N CYS A 69 13.17 7.42 -4.24
CA CYS A 69 12.73 7.56 -5.61
C CYS A 69 12.65 9.05 -6.03
N GLN A 70 13.27 9.38 -7.18
CA GLN A 70 13.45 10.78 -7.66
C GLN A 70 12.15 11.61 -7.78
N LYS A 71 10.98 10.99 -7.78
CA LYS A 71 9.67 11.64 -7.82
C LYS A 71 8.69 11.01 -6.83
N LEU A 72 9.12 10.78 -5.59
CA LEU A 72 8.16 10.56 -4.51
C LEU A 72 7.28 11.80 -4.36
N GLN A 73 6.11 11.76 -4.99
CA GLN A 73 5.01 12.59 -4.54
C GLN A 73 4.42 11.89 -3.33
N ARG A 74 4.66 12.50 -2.17
CA ARG A 74 3.87 12.20 -0.98
C ARG A 74 2.55 12.93 -1.17
N TYR A 75 1.49 12.17 -1.25
CA TYR A 75 0.14 12.72 -1.27
C TYR A 75 -0.33 12.81 0.16
N ASP A 76 -0.83 13.97 0.53
CA ASP A 76 -1.41 14.23 1.85
C ASP A 76 -2.92 13.91 1.89
N SER A 77 -3.47 13.48 0.75
CA SER A 77 -4.91 13.33 0.55
C SER A 77 -5.23 12.07 -0.24
N ILE A 78 -6.27 11.37 0.21
CA ILE A 78 -6.82 10.19 -0.42
C ILE A 78 -8.27 10.44 -0.84
N LYS A 79 -8.67 9.83 -1.96
CA LYS A 79 -10.05 9.75 -2.41
C LYS A 79 -10.56 8.34 -2.22
N ILE A 80 -11.65 8.21 -1.47
CA ILE A 80 -12.28 6.91 -1.23
C ILE A 80 -12.86 6.39 -2.54
N THR A 81 -12.56 5.14 -2.86
CA THR A 81 -13.12 4.43 -4.03
C THR A 81 -14.22 3.47 -3.60
N ARG A 82 -14.05 2.81 -2.46
CA ARG A 82 -15.00 1.91 -1.81
C ARG A 82 -14.64 1.82 -0.34
N CYS A 83 -15.63 1.76 0.55
CA CYS A 83 -15.43 1.52 1.97
C CYS A 83 -16.57 0.65 2.45
N ASN A 84 -16.24 -0.54 2.96
CA ASN A 84 -17.24 -1.49 3.49
C ASN A 84 -17.21 -1.55 5.03
N ALA A 85 -16.44 -0.68 5.67
CA ALA A 85 -16.33 -0.63 7.12
C ALA A 85 -17.68 -0.24 7.74
N CYS A 86 -18.06 -0.94 8.80
CA CYS A 86 -19.28 -0.69 9.56
C CYS A 86 -18.89 0.06 10.85
N GLY A 87 -19.39 1.28 11.03
CA GLY A 87 -19.12 2.09 12.21
C GLY A 87 -19.59 3.53 12.03
N GLN A 88 -19.93 4.20 13.12
CA GLN A 88 -20.40 5.58 13.09
C GLN A 88 -19.31 6.57 12.68
N GLU A 89 -18.06 6.19 12.95
CA GLU A 89 -16.81 6.85 12.63
C GLU A 89 -16.50 6.83 11.12
N PHE A 90 -16.97 5.82 10.37
CA PHE A 90 -16.75 5.66 8.92
C PHE A 90 -17.83 6.32 8.05
N ILE A 91 -18.90 6.89 8.62
CA ILE A 91 -20.05 7.41 7.84
C ILE A 91 -19.69 8.46 6.79
N GLY A 92 -18.64 9.25 7.02
CA GLY A 92 -18.16 10.25 6.05
C GLY A 92 -17.28 9.67 4.93
N LEU A 93 -16.84 8.42 5.04
CA LEU A 93 -15.91 7.77 4.13
C LEU A 93 -16.65 7.10 2.97
N ILE A 94 -17.39 7.90 2.20
CA ILE A 94 -18.19 7.44 1.07
C ILE A 94 -17.38 7.46 -0.24
N PRO A 95 -17.68 6.59 -1.23
CA PRO A 95 -17.05 6.63 -2.54
C PRO A 95 -17.09 8.05 -3.15
N GLY A 96 -15.93 8.55 -3.55
CA GLY A 96 -15.75 9.88 -4.13
C GLY A 96 -15.35 10.97 -3.13
N SER A 97 -15.53 10.74 -1.83
CA SER A 97 -15.09 11.69 -0.78
C SER A 97 -13.57 11.77 -0.69
N VAL A 98 -13.06 12.94 -0.31
CA VAL A 98 -11.64 13.25 -0.21
C VAL A 98 -11.29 13.56 1.24
N HIS A 99 -10.21 12.97 1.73
CA HIS A 99 -9.77 13.06 3.11
C HIS A 99 -8.27 13.25 3.19
N GLN A 100 -7.83 14.11 4.11
CA GLN A 100 -6.41 14.26 4.41
C GLN A 100 -5.91 13.09 5.25
N THR A 101 -4.71 12.62 4.95
CA THR A 101 -4.02 11.59 5.72
C THR A 101 -3.50 12.18 7.03
N VAL A 102 -3.69 11.46 8.13
CA VAL A 102 -3.17 11.80 9.45
C VAL A 102 -2.11 10.79 9.88
N PRO A 103 -1.22 11.11 10.83
CA PRO A 103 -0.30 10.14 11.39
C PRO A 103 -1.04 8.99 12.10
N PRO A 104 -0.46 7.78 12.16
CA PRO A 104 -1.03 6.68 12.91
C PRO A 104 -1.13 7.05 14.41
N PRO A 105 -2.21 6.66 15.09
CA PRO A 105 -2.32 6.83 16.54
C PRO A 105 -1.29 5.96 17.29
N ASN A 106 -1.08 6.26 18.56
CA ASN A 106 -0.02 5.63 19.35
C ASN A 106 -0.19 4.10 19.42
N GLY A 107 0.85 3.37 19.01
CA GLY A 107 0.83 1.90 18.96
C GLY A 107 0.39 1.31 17.62
N GLU A 108 -0.06 2.14 16.67
CA GLU A 108 -0.49 1.72 15.33
C GLU A 108 0.56 2.05 14.26
N ASP A 109 0.41 1.46 13.07
CA ASP A 109 1.25 1.71 11.90
C ASP A 109 0.45 1.86 10.59
N ASN A 110 1.15 2.18 9.50
CA ASN A 110 0.55 2.40 8.17
C ASN A 110 0.74 1.20 7.23
N LYS A 111 1.07 0.00 7.76
CA LYS A 111 1.45 -1.14 6.90
C LYS A 111 0.30 -1.68 6.05
N ARG A 112 -0.94 -1.35 6.40
CA ARG A 112 -2.15 -1.93 5.78
C ARG A 112 -3.04 -0.89 5.09
N GLY A 113 -2.71 0.39 5.22
CA GLY A 113 -3.64 1.47 4.91
C GLY A 113 -3.09 2.84 5.27
N GLU A 114 -3.88 3.85 4.97
CA GLU A 114 -3.65 5.22 5.41
C GLU A 114 -4.66 5.59 6.48
N TRP A 115 -4.19 6.35 7.47
CA TRP A 115 -5.06 6.88 8.51
C TRP A 115 -5.69 8.18 8.05
N VAL A 116 -6.99 8.34 8.28
CA VAL A 116 -7.72 9.60 8.06
C VAL A 116 -8.54 9.93 9.28
N MET A 117 -8.92 11.20 9.44
CA MET A 117 -9.85 11.56 10.50
C MET A 117 -11.25 11.06 10.15
N GLY A 118 -11.75 10.08 10.92
CA GLY A 118 -13.16 9.70 10.90
C GLY A 118 -14.02 10.75 11.58
N LYS A 119 -15.30 10.44 11.82
CA LYS A 119 -16.23 11.40 12.44
C LYS A 119 -15.77 11.88 13.83
N THR A 120 -15.18 10.98 14.62
CA THR A 120 -14.83 11.22 16.03
C THR A 120 -13.36 10.91 16.33
N GLU A 121 -12.77 9.99 15.59
CA GLU A 121 -11.42 9.49 15.83
C GLU A 121 -10.70 9.12 14.51
N PRO A 122 -9.36 9.02 14.52
CA PRO A 122 -8.62 8.50 13.39
C PRO A 122 -9.04 7.07 13.05
N VAL A 123 -9.27 6.80 11.77
CA VAL A 123 -9.62 5.47 11.26
C VAL A 123 -8.68 5.06 10.14
N LEU A 124 -8.38 3.77 10.08
CA LEU A 124 -7.54 3.19 9.04
C LEU A 124 -8.39 2.84 7.81
N VAL A 125 -8.04 3.41 6.66
CA VAL A 125 -8.62 3.04 5.36
C VAL A 125 -7.66 2.08 4.67
N LEU A 126 -8.15 0.90 4.27
CA LEU A 126 -7.26 -0.16 3.81
C LEU A 126 -6.75 0.09 2.39
N PHE A 127 -5.57 -0.46 2.09
CA PHE A 127 -5.09 -0.47 0.72
C PHE A 127 -6.09 -1.14 -0.23
N GLY A 128 -6.36 -0.50 -1.37
CA GLY A 128 -7.40 -0.91 -2.31
C GLY A 128 -8.81 -0.39 -2.01
N GLU A 129 -8.99 0.41 -0.96
CA GLU A 129 -10.24 1.15 -0.67
C GLU A 129 -10.19 2.62 -1.13
N PHE A 130 -9.00 3.14 -1.44
CA PHE A 130 -8.79 4.52 -1.84
C PHE A 130 -7.75 4.65 -2.97
N GLN A 131 -7.67 5.86 -3.54
CA GLN A 131 -6.61 6.30 -4.44
C GLN A 131 -6.01 7.60 -3.91
N TYR A 132 -4.70 7.78 -4.02
CA TYR A 132 -4.08 9.06 -3.71
C TYR A 132 -4.43 10.10 -4.78
N LEU A 133 -4.69 11.33 -4.34
CA LEU A 133 -4.90 12.46 -5.25
C LEU A 133 -3.57 13.12 -5.58
N LYS A 134 -3.23 13.13 -6.88
CA LYS A 134 -2.19 14.00 -7.41
C LYS A 134 -2.74 15.42 -7.47
N GLU A 135 -2.09 16.36 -6.80
CA GLU A 135 -2.21 17.78 -7.15
C GLU A 135 -1.81 18.02 -8.61
#